data_AF-A0A847H7Z8-F1
#
_entry.id   AF-A0A847H7Z8-F1
#
_cell.length_a   1.000
_cell.length_b   1.000
_cell.length_c   1.000
_cell.angle_alpha   90.00
_cell.angle_beta   90.00
_cell.angle_gamma   90.00
#
_symmetry.space_group_name_H-M   'P 1'
#
loop_
_entity.id
_entity.type
_entity.pdbx_description
1 polymer ?
#
loop_
_entity_poly.entity_id
_entity_poly.type
_entity_poly.pdbx_seq_one_letter_code
_entity_poly.pdbx_strand_id
1 'polypeptide(L)'
;PEVIRRVGLISSNGMIEADIYGNINSTHVAGQRIMNGIGGSGDFTRNARISTFISPSDAKGGAISAVVPFASHIDHTEHDAMVVITEYGVADLRGLAPRDRVAKMIAVAHPDYRPLLEEYVERANKSKFHHTPHDLATALSFHERLLETGSMKK
;
A
#
# COMPACT_ATOMS: atom_id res chain seq x y z
N PRO A 1 -17.26 4.53 16.01
CA PRO A 1 -15.95 5.13 16.38
C PRO A 1 -15.63 5.11 17.88
N GLU A 2 -16.46 5.74 18.74
CA GLU A 2 -16.22 5.84 20.19
C GLU A 2 -16.01 4.48 20.86
N VAL A 3 -16.92 3.52 20.60
CA VAL A 3 -16.86 2.17 21.19
C VAL A 3 -15.58 1.44 20.77
N ILE A 4 -15.27 1.44 19.47
CA ILE A 4 -14.09 0.79 18.88
C ILE A 4 -12.80 1.25 19.57
N ARG A 5 -12.68 2.57 19.76
CA ARG A 5 -11.52 3.18 20.41
C ARG A 5 -11.48 2.89 21.91
N ARG A 6 -12.62 3.03 22.60
CA ARG A 6 -12.72 2.82 24.06
C ARG A 6 -12.34 1.40 24.48
N VAL A 7 -12.78 0.40 23.71
CA VAL A 7 -12.48 -1.00 24.03
C VAL A 7 -11.12 -1.46 23.46
N GLY A 8 -10.44 -0.63 22.68
CA GLY A 8 -9.07 -0.88 22.22
C GLY A 8 -8.94 -2.06 21.26
N LEU A 9 -9.83 -2.17 20.27
CA LEU A 9 -9.84 -3.30 19.33
C LEU A 9 -8.53 -3.41 18.52
N ILE A 10 -8.22 -4.64 18.11
CA ILE A 10 -7.28 -4.92 17.03
C ILE A 10 -8.11 -5.09 15.76
N SER A 11 -7.82 -4.30 14.73
CA SER A 11 -8.50 -4.37 13.43
C SER A 11 -7.60 -5.08 12.41
N SER A 12 -8.16 -6.07 11.71
CA SER A 12 -7.50 -6.79 10.62
C SER A 12 -8.37 -6.77 9.39
N ASN A 13 -7.89 -6.15 8.31
CA ASN A 13 -8.63 -5.99 7.06
C ASN A 13 -7.82 -6.55 5.88
N GLY A 14 -8.53 -6.88 4.79
CA GLY A 14 -7.91 -7.09 3.49
C GLY A 14 -7.62 -5.75 2.79
N MET A 15 -6.82 -5.80 1.72
CA MET A 15 -6.57 -4.67 0.83
C MET A 15 -6.46 -5.14 -0.63
N ILE A 16 -6.62 -4.21 -1.57
CA ILE A 16 -6.28 -4.41 -2.99
C ILE A 16 -4.78 -4.17 -3.20
N GLU A 17 -4.29 -3.04 -2.69
CA GLU A 17 -2.89 -2.64 -2.80
C GLU A 17 -2.51 -1.67 -1.67
N ALA A 18 -1.23 -1.63 -1.36
CA ALA A 18 -0.60 -0.63 -0.51
C ALA A 18 0.54 0.04 -1.28
N ASP A 19 0.75 1.33 -1.07
CA ASP A 19 1.95 1.97 -1.60
C ASP A 19 3.15 1.86 -0.65
N ILE A 20 4.34 2.21 -1.15
CA ILE A 20 5.58 2.20 -0.36
C ILE A 20 5.56 3.15 0.85
N TYR A 21 4.60 4.08 0.92
CA TYR A 21 4.40 4.99 2.05
C TYR A 21 3.35 4.47 3.04
N GLY A 22 2.67 3.37 2.70
CA GLY A 22 1.66 2.73 3.53
C GLY A 22 0.26 3.32 3.41
N ASN A 23 -0.05 4.07 2.34
CA ASN A 23 -1.46 4.30 2.00
C ASN A 23 -2.06 3.01 1.45
N ILE A 24 -3.34 2.79 1.71
CA ILE A 24 -4.05 1.55 1.36
C ILE A 24 -5.25 1.85 0.47
N ASN A 25 -5.38 1.02 -0.55
CA ASN A 25 -6.54 0.91 -1.42
C ASN A 25 -7.30 -0.38 -1.07
N SER A 26 -8.58 -0.26 -0.75
CA SER A 26 -9.47 -1.37 -0.40
C SER A 26 -10.57 -1.59 -1.45
N THR A 27 -10.67 -0.73 -2.47
CA THR A 27 -11.89 -0.63 -3.29
C THR A 27 -11.69 -0.63 -4.80
N HIS A 28 -10.71 0.10 -5.34
CA HIS A 28 -10.62 0.34 -6.78
C HIS A 28 -9.40 -0.34 -7.41
N VAL A 29 -9.62 -1.32 -8.27
CA VAL A 29 -8.54 -1.86 -9.12
C VAL A 29 -8.17 -0.82 -10.17
N ALA A 30 -6.88 -0.45 -10.21
CA ALA A 30 -6.34 0.59 -11.09
C ALA A 30 -7.12 1.93 -11.02
N GLY A 31 -7.61 2.28 -9.83
CA GLY A 31 -8.31 3.54 -9.57
C GLY A 31 -9.68 3.70 -10.23
N GLN A 32 -10.14 2.73 -11.03
CA GLN A 32 -11.32 2.89 -11.89
C GLN A 32 -12.38 1.81 -11.66
N ARG A 33 -11.98 0.57 -11.37
CA ARG A 33 -12.92 -0.55 -11.25
C ARG A 33 -13.16 -0.92 -9.79
N ILE A 34 -14.36 -0.62 -9.30
CA ILE A 34 -14.78 -1.04 -7.96
C ILE A 34 -14.78 -2.57 -7.83
N MET A 35 -14.29 -3.08 -6.70
CA MET A 35 -14.35 -4.51 -6.36
C MET A 35 -15.62 -4.82 -5.56
N ASN A 36 -15.71 -4.27 -4.35
CA ASN A 36 -16.87 -4.42 -3.46
C ASN A 36 -17.30 -3.03 -2.94
N GLY A 37 -16.49 -2.46 -2.05
CA GLY A 37 -16.72 -1.17 -1.39
C GLY A 37 -15.94 -1.08 -0.08
N ILE A 38 -15.79 0.12 0.48
CA ILE A 38 -14.96 0.35 1.68
C ILE A 38 -15.50 -0.40 2.91
N GLY A 39 -16.82 -0.57 3.00
CA GLY A 39 -17.48 -1.21 4.14
C GLY A 39 -17.12 -0.51 5.46
N GLY A 40 -16.94 -1.30 6.53
CA GLY A 40 -16.52 -0.79 7.85
C GLY A 40 -15.01 -0.62 8.01
N SER A 41 -14.20 -0.87 6.98
CA SER A 41 -12.73 -0.84 7.12
C SER A 41 -12.23 0.50 7.63
N GLY A 42 -12.82 1.62 7.19
CA GLY A 42 -12.50 2.97 7.69
C GLY A 42 -12.89 3.17 9.16
N ASP A 43 -14.05 2.67 9.59
CA ASP A 43 -14.52 2.76 10.97
C ASP A 43 -13.57 2.08 11.94
N PHE A 44 -13.12 0.87 11.59
CA PHE A 44 -12.24 0.09 12.45
C PHE A 44 -10.79 0.54 12.36
N THR A 45 -10.24 0.73 11.16
CA THR A 45 -8.81 1.04 10.97
C THR A 45 -8.42 2.34 11.69
N ARG A 46 -9.20 3.41 11.53
CA ARG A 46 -8.92 4.72 12.13
C ARG A 46 -9.04 4.74 13.66
N ASN A 47 -9.87 3.86 14.23
CA ASN A 47 -10.24 3.91 15.64
C ASN A 47 -9.68 2.76 16.48
N ALA A 48 -9.09 1.74 15.85
CA ALA A 48 -8.49 0.61 16.54
C ALA A 48 -7.23 1.00 17.32
N ARG A 49 -6.90 0.21 18.34
CA ARG A 49 -5.63 0.34 19.07
C ARG A 49 -4.44 -0.04 18.19
N ILE A 50 -4.64 -1.06 17.34
CA ILE A 50 -3.72 -1.53 16.31
C ILE A 50 -4.54 -1.85 15.05
N SER A 51 -4.11 -1.34 13.90
CA SER A 51 -4.67 -1.67 12.59
C SER A 51 -3.68 -2.49 11.77
N THR A 52 -4.19 -3.54 11.13
CA THR A 52 -3.41 -4.46 10.29
C THR A 52 -4.10 -4.62 8.94
N PHE A 53 -3.31 -4.62 7.87
CA PHE A 53 -3.75 -4.97 6.52
C PHE A 53 -3.02 -6.23 6.08
N ILE A 54 -3.77 -7.21 5.58
CA ILE A 54 -3.27 -8.52 5.20
C ILE A 54 -3.65 -8.79 3.76
N SER A 55 -2.67 -9.14 2.92
CA SER A 55 -2.89 -9.53 1.53
C SER A 55 -1.78 -10.50 1.09
N PRO A 56 -2.06 -11.41 0.14
CA PRO A 56 -1.00 -11.93 -0.73
C PRO A 56 -0.20 -10.75 -1.33
N SER A 57 1.11 -10.91 -1.51
CA SER A 57 1.96 -9.85 -2.05
C SER A 57 1.77 -9.61 -3.55
N ASP A 58 1.07 -10.53 -4.23
CA ASP A 58 0.70 -10.44 -5.63
C ASP A 58 -0.74 -10.88 -5.89
N ALA A 59 -1.20 -10.69 -7.12
CA ALA A 59 -2.44 -11.24 -7.62
C ALA A 59 -2.30 -11.66 -9.09
N LYS A 60 -3.29 -12.44 -9.57
CA LYS A 60 -3.36 -12.92 -10.97
C LYS A 60 -2.11 -13.67 -11.43
N GLY A 61 -1.59 -14.56 -10.58
CA GLY A 61 -0.41 -15.37 -10.90
C GLY A 61 0.86 -14.53 -11.04
N GLY A 62 1.03 -13.54 -10.17
CA GLY A 62 2.17 -12.63 -10.20
C GLY A 62 2.10 -11.52 -11.22
N ALA A 63 0.98 -11.32 -11.93
CA ALA A 63 0.83 -10.23 -12.89
C ALA A 63 0.57 -8.87 -12.23
N ILE A 64 0.09 -8.85 -10.98
CA ILE A 64 -0.24 -7.62 -10.23
C ILE A 64 0.52 -7.65 -8.91
N SER A 65 1.21 -6.57 -8.57
CA SER A 65 1.81 -6.39 -7.25
C SER A 65 0.79 -5.81 -6.28
N ALA A 66 0.72 -6.33 -5.05
CA ALA A 66 -0.05 -5.70 -3.97
C ALA A 66 0.72 -4.55 -3.30
N VAL A 67 2.04 -4.43 -3.53
CA VAL A 67 2.84 -3.28 -3.10
C VAL A 67 3.26 -2.47 -4.33
N VAL A 68 2.86 -1.20 -4.39
CA VAL A 68 3.01 -0.34 -5.57
C VAL A 68 3.79 0.95 -5.27
N PRO A 69 4.33 1.67 -6.28
CA PRO A 69 4.96 2.96 -6.07
C PRO A 69 4.02 4.00 -5.41
N PHE A 70 2.79 4.09 -5.89
CA PHE A 70 1.74 4.92 -5.31
C PHE A 70 0.38 4.28 -5.54
N ALA A 71 -0.52 4.37 -4.55
CA ALA A 71 -1.82 3.73 -4.63
C ALA A 71 -2.71 4.46 -5.66
N SER A 72 -3.37 3.71 -6.54
CA SER A 72 -4.23 4.28 -7.58
C SER A 72 -5.52 4.88 -7.03
N HIS A 73 -5.88 4.50 -5.80
CA HIS A 73 -6.96 5.06 -4.99
C HIS A 73 -6.60 4.93 -3.51
N ILE A 74 -7.09 5.82 -2.65
CA ILE A 74 -6.76 5.82 -1.22
C ILE A 74 -8.06 5.76 -0.40
N ASP A 75 -8.29 4.62 0.23
CA ASP A 75 -9.34 4.44 1.24
C ASP A 75 -8.81 4.73 2.65
N HIS A 76 -7.54 4.38 2.91
CA HIS A 76 -6.87 4.61 4.19
C HIS A 76 -5.53 5.30 3.95
N THR A 77 -5.34 6.47 4.54
CA THR A 77 -4.06 7.17 4.45
C THR A 77 -3.01 6.49 5.31
N GLU A 78 -1.76 6.85 5.11
CA GLU A 78 -0.62 6.37 5.91
C GLU A 78 -0.86 6.51 7.43
N HIS A 79 -1.62 7.53 7.86
CA HIS A 79 -1.97 7.78 9.26
C HIS A 79 -2.88 6.70 9.89
N ASP A 80 -3.57 5.92 9.06
CA ASP A 80 -4.47 4.85 9.48
C ASP A 80 -3.79 3.49 9.52
N ALA A 81 -2.87 3.24 8.60
CA ALA A 81 -2.23 1.94 8.44
C ALA A 81 -1.02 1.81 9.36
N MET A 82 -1.12 0.94 10.37
CA MET A 82 0.00 0.69 11.30
C MET A 82 0.87 -0.49 10.89
N VAL A 83 0.27 -1.56 10.35
CA VAL A 83 0.97 -2.79 10.01
C VAL A 83 0.46 -3.36 8.69
N VAL A 84 1.38 -3.75 7.80
CA VAL A 84 1.06 -4.47 6.56
C VAL A 84 1.72 -5.84 6.57
N ILE A 85 0.98 -6.88 6.18
CA ILE A 85 1.40 -8.28 6.27
C ILE A 85 1.18 -8.96 4.92
N THR A 86 2.22 -9.66 4.45
CA THR A 86 2.17 -10.55 3.29
C THR A 86 2.83 -11.89 3.64
N GLU A 87 2.85 -12.83 2.70
CA GLU A 87 3.60 -14.09 2.83
C GLU A 87 5.12 -13.89 2.96
N TYR A 88 5.64 -12.70 2.65
CA TYR A 88 7.06 -12.37 2.77
C TYR A 88 7.44 -11.68 4.08
N GLY A 89 6.47 -11.40 4.96
CA GLY A 89 6.74 -10.92 6.32
C GLY A 89 5.80 -9.83 6.80
N VAL A 90 6.28 -9.05 7.77
CA VAL A 90 5.51 -8.02 8.48
C VAL A 90 6.24 -6.68 8.39
N ALA A 91 5.55 -5.67 7.86
CA ALA A 91 5.97 -4.28 7.86
C ALA A 91 5.26 -3.55 9.02
N ASP A 92 5.96 -3.38 10.14
CA ASP A 92 5.52 -2.51 11.24
C ASP A 92 5.92 -1.06 10.96
N LEU A 93 4.92 -0.19 10.81
CA LEU A 93 5.06 1.19 10.35
C LEU A 93 4.87 2.21 11.48
N ARG A 94 4.62 1.75 12.71
CA ARG A 94 4.32 2.62 13.85
C ARG A 94 5.51 3.52 14.19
N GLY A 95 5.25 4.82 14.28
CA GLY A 95 6.26 5.82 14.68
C GLY A 95 7.30 6.13 13.59
N LEU A 96 7.13 5.63 12.36
CA LEU A 96 8.03 5.89 11.24
C LEU A 96 7.57 7.11 10.45
N ALA A 97 8.52 7.90 9.96
CA ALA A 97 8.24 8.91 8.93
C ALA A 97 7.99 8.20 7.58
N PRO A 98 7.29 8.83 6.61
CA PRO A 98 6.98 8.20 5.32
C PRO A 98 8.20 7.57 4.63
N ARG A 99 9.33 8.28 4.58
CA ARG A 99 10.59 7.76 4.02
C ARG A 99 11.09 6.47 4.71
N ASP A 100 10.88 6.33 6.01
CA ASP A 100 11.38 5.21 6.80
C ASP A 100 10.45 3.99 6.66
N ARG A 101 9.21 4.20 6.18
CA ARG A 101 8.25 3.14 5.82
C ARG A 101 8.64 2.41 4.55
N VAL A 102 9.30 3.09 3.60
CA VAL A 102 9.64 2.57 2.27
C VAL A 102 10.38 1.23 2.34
N ALA A 103 11.47 1.16 3.11
CA ALA A 103 12.25 -0.07 3.21
C ALA A 103 11.45 -1.23 3.83
N LYS A 104 10.55 -0.93 4.78
CA LYS A 104 9.67 -1.92 5.40
C LYS A 104 8.62 -2.44 4.41
N MET A 105 8.02 -1.54 3.63
CA MET A 105 7.04 -1.90 2.62
C MET A 105 7.64 -2.71 1.47
N ILE A 106 8.83 -2.33 0.99
CA ILE A 106 9.55 -3.09 -0.05
C ILE A 106 9.93 -4.49 0.47
N ALA A 107 10.32 -4.62 1.75
CA ALA A 107 10.67 -5.91 2.34
C ALA A 107 9.51 -6.93 2.33
N VAL A 108 8.26 -6.47 2.39
CA VAL A 108 7.06 -7.33 2.32
C VAL A 108 6.47 -7.44 0.91
N ALA A 109 7.01 -6.74 -0.08
CA ALA A 109 6.62 -6.92 -1.48
C ALA A 109 7.11 -8.26 -2.03
N HIS A 110 6.46 -8.75 -3.08
CA HIS A 110 6.90 -9.94 -3.82
C HIS A 110 8.33 -9.71 -4.38
N PRO A 111 9.26 -10.69 -4.30
CA PRO A 111 10.63 -10.56 -4.79
C PRO A 111 10.75 -10.01 -6.22
N ASP A 112 9.91 -10.48 -7.15
CA ASP A 112 9.85 -9.99 -8.54
C ASP A 112 9.62 -8.47 -8.68
N TYR A 113 8.93 -7.84 -7.71
CA TYR A 113 8.58 -6.42 -7.76
C TYR A 113 9.53 -5.53 -6.94
N ARG A 114 10.34 -6.09 -6.03
CA ARG A 114 11.27 -5.28 -5.20
C ARG A 114 12.25 -4.46 -6.04
N PRO A 115 12.93 -5.00 -7.06
CA PRO A 115 13.84 -4.21 -7.88
C PRO A 115 13.14 -3.06 -8.60
N LEU A 116 11.88 -3.26 -9.04
CA LEU A 116 11.09 -2.22 -9.72
C LEU A 116 10.68 -1.10 -8.76
N LEU A 117 10.38 -1.43 -7.50
CA LEU A 117 10.07 -0.47 -6.44
C LEU A 117 11.32 0.32 -6.03
N GLU A 118 12.46 -0.36 -5.90
CA GLU A 118 13.75 0.27 -5.60
C GLU A 118 14.15 1.26 -6.71
N GLU A 119 14.00 0.87 -7.97
CA GLU A 119 14.26 1.74 -9.13
C GLU A 119 13.35 2.99 -9.13
N TYR A 120 12.09 2.85 -8.70
CA TYR A 120 11.19 3.98 -8.50
C TYR A 120 11.69 4.90 -7.38
N VAL A 121 12.09 4.34 -6.23
CA VAL A 121 12.60 5.09 -5.08
C VAL A 121 13.86 5.87 -5.45
N GLU A 122 14.77 5.29 -6.23
CA GLU A 122 15.96 5.97 -6.74
C GLU A 122 15.61 7.20 -7.59
N ARG A 123 14.60 7.11 -8.46
CA ARG A 123 14.11 8.27 -9.22
C ARG A 123 13.47 9.30 -8.32
N ALA A 124 12.57 8.88 -7.43
CA ALA A 124 11.84 9.75 -6.52
C ALA A 124 12.79 10.55 -5.59
N ASN A 125 13.90 9.93 -5.17
CA ASN A 125 14.92 10.56 -4.32
C ASN A 125 15.72 11.68 -5.01
N LYS A 126 15.60 11.86 -6.34
CA LYS A 126 16.17 13.01 -7.06
C LYS A 126 15.35 14.29 -6.90
N SER A 127 14.16 14.20 -6.29
CA SER A 127 13.31 15.36 -6.00
C SER A 127 13.96 16.32 -5.01
N LYS A 128 13.56 17.61 -5.05
CA LYS A 128 14.08 18.65 -4.14
C LYS A 128 13.65 18.45 -2.67
N PHE A 129 12.51 17.79 -2.45
CA PHE A 129 11.89 17.63 -1.14
C PHE A 129 11.76 16.15 -0.79
N HIS A 130 12.17 15.76 0.42
CA HIS A 130 12.37 14.35 0.77
C HIS A 130 11.47 13.82 1.90
N HIS A 131 10.41 14.54 2.27
CA HIS A 131 9.49 14.05 3.30
C HIS A 131 8.74 12.80 2.81
N THR A 132 8.15 12.91 1.61
CA THR A 132 7.47 11.83 0.88
C THR A 132 7.87 11.96 -0.60
N PRO A 133 9.08 11.49 -0.98
CA PRO A 133 9.62 11.74 -2.31
C PRO A 133 8.79 11.05 -3.40
N HIS A 134 8.46 11.73 -4.48
CA HIS A 134 7.78 11.12 -5.61
C HIS A 134 8.44 11.50 -6.92
N ASP A 135 8.52 10.52 -7.82
CA ASP A 135 8.61 10.79 -9.25
C ASP A 135 7.19 10.76 -9.82
N LEU A 136 6.60 11.95 -10.01
CA LEU A 136 5.22 12.07 -10.47
C LEU A 136 5.00 11.50 -11.88
N ALA A 137 6.05 11.47 -12.71
CA ALA A 137 5.95 10.94 -14.06
C ALA A 137 5.73 9.42 -14.09
N THR A 138 6.15 8.70 -13.04
CA THR A 138 6.09 7.23 -12.99
C THR A 138 5.33 6.67 -11.79
N ALA A 139 4.69 7.51 -10.98
CA ALA A 139 3.99 7.10 -9.75
C ALA A 139 2.89 6.05 -9.98
N LEU A 140 2.20 6.10 -11.13
CA LEU A 140 1.13 5.19 -11.50
C LEU A 140 1.49 4.25 -12.67
N SER A 141 2.78 4.16 -13.03
CA SER A 141 3.21 3.41 -14.22
C SER A 141 2.94 1.90 -14.10
N PHE A 142 2.81 1.36 -12.89
CA PHE A 142 2.42 -0.03 -12.66
C PHE A 142 0.99 -0.25 -13.17
N HIS A 143 0.07 0.66 -12.81
CA HIS A 143 -1.33 0.61 -13.21
C HIS A 143 -1.51 0.85 -14.70
N GLU A 144 -0.76 1.78 -15.30
CA GLU A 144 -0.74 1.99 -16.75
C GLU A 144 -0.34 0.70 -17.49
N ARG A 145 0.79 0.08 -17.11
CA ARG A 145 1.23 -1.20 -17.70
C ARG A 145 0.19 -2.31 -17.53
N LEU A 146 -0.47 -2.38 -16.38
CA LEU A 146 -1.53 -3.36 -16.15
C LEU A 146 -2.69 -3.18 -17.14
N LEU A 147 -3.10 -1.92 -17.39
CA LEU A 147 -4.18 -1.62 -18.33
C LEU A 147 -3.78 -1.88 -19.78
N GLU A 148 -2.53 -1.62 -20.15
CA GLU A 148 -2.02 -1.79 -21.52
C GLU A 148 -1.68 -3.24 -21.86
N THR A 149 -1.07 -3.97 -20.92
CA THR A 149 -0.44 -5.27 -21.18
C THR A 149 -1.03 -6.43 -20.39
N GLY A 150 -1.91 -6.14 -19.41
CA GLY A 150 -2.43 -7.14 -18.49
C GLY A 150 -1.46 -7.53 -17.36
N SER A 151 -0.29 -6.88 -17.26
CA SER A 151 0.71 -7.12 -16.22
C SER A 151 1.36 -5.82 -15.74
N MET A 152 1.67 -5.74 -14.44
CA MET A 152 2.48 -4.65 -13.87
C MET A 152 3.98 -4.86 -14.10
N LYS A 153 4.41 -6.05 -14.55
CA LYS A 153 5.82 -6.31 -14.88
C LYS A 153 6.26 -5.47 -16.09
N LYS A 154 7.56 -5.20 -16.19
CA LYS A 154 8.17 -4.60 -17.39
C LYS A 154 8.16 -5.59 -18.54
#